data_AF-A0AAX3Y5M2-F1
#
_entry.id   AF-A0AAX3Y5M2-F1
#
_cell.length_a   1.000
_cell.length_b   1.000
_cell.length_c   1.000
_cell.angle_alpha   90.00
_cell.angle_beta   90.00
_cell.angle_gamma   90.00
#
_symmetry.space_group_name_H-M   'P 1'
#
loop_
_entity.id
_entity.type
_entity.pdbx_description
1 polymer ?
#
loop_
_entity_poly.entity_id
_entity_poly.type
_entity_poly.pdbx_seq_one_letter_code
_entity_poly.pdbx_strand_id
1 'polypeptide(L)'
;MTNNHDGGASGSPDGAGPALTGISIAVVAVSTTRSGTAGSTRTRPPWVAMEDYAALIRERTPMRALCLPVTTSEPHILTERGPVILTEPDVLTAAVAAATITTLRRRSVPPRAGRVVVTGASWAPLLAPVLIASGVGDLSSWHKRDAEAFPLRRLMEHNDVLVDPSGCAPDGAAPGRRVTVPAYGFAYGALVLPGLLAALCGHGVRTLTVEVAAACVRALALITPADQMLPSVDDRLLVSAVARHVSRALGHPVPHRDHHR
;
A
#
# COMPACT_ATOMS: atom_id res chain seq x y z
N MET A 1 66.24 -1.18 39.40
CA MET A 1 66.80 -0.34 38.31
C MET A 1 66.74 -1.19 37.06
N THR A 2 65.76 -1.07 36.17
CA THR A 2 65.26 0.11 35.45
C THR A 2 63.72 0.15 35.40
N ASN A 3 63.16 1.35 35.59
CA ASN A 3 61.74 1.65 35.41
C ASN A 3 61.38 1.72 33.92
N ASN A 4 60.14 1.37 33.57
CA ASN A 4 59.35 2.11 32.59
C ASN A 4 57.91 2.18 33.07
N HIS A 5 57.33 3.37 32.90
CA HIS A 5 56.03 3.82 33.36
C HIS A 5 55.05 3.88 32.18
N ASP A 6 53.80 4.19 32.54
CA ASP A 6 52.65 4.57 31.71
C ASP A 6 51.86 3.40 31.12
N GLY A 7 50.55 3.24 31.37
CA GLY A 7 49.53 4.22 31.71
C GLY A 7 48.40 4.03 30.70
N GLY A 8 47.16 3.81 31.14
CA GLY A 8 46.06 3.68 30.19
C GLY A 8 44.82 3.01 30.75
N ALA A 9 43.88 3.86 31.16
CA ALA A 9 42.59 3.53 31.71
C ALA A 9 41.56 3.05 30.67
N SER A 10 40.47 2.51 31.21
CA SER A 10 39.09 2.67 30.73
C SER A 10 38.57 1.77 29.62
N GLY A 11 37.40 1.20 29.90
CA GLY A 11 36.27 1.32 28.98
C GLY A 11 35.69 0.00 28.48
N SER A 12 34.82 -0.59 29.30
CA SER A 12 33.63 -1.23 28.72
C SER A 12 32.75 -0.12 28.13
N PRO A 13 32.23 -0.30 26.92
CA PRO A 13 30.79 -0.05 26.78
C PRO A 13 30.09 -1.07 25.88
N ASP A 14 28.94 -1.50 26.39
CA ASP A 14 27.66 -1.64 25.70
C ASP A 14 27.63 -2.08 24.24
N GLY A 15 26.91 -3.19 24.05
CA GLY A 15 26.36 -3.61 22.77
C GLY A 15 25.57 -2.47 22.13
N ALA A 16 26.21 -1.82 21.17
CA ALA A 16 25.57 -0.89 20.25
C ALA A 16 24.43 -1.63 19.54
N GLY A 17 23.19 -1.22 19.85
CA GLY A 17 22.07 -1.46 18.95
C GLY A 17 22.39 -0.88 17.56
N PRO A 18 21.74 -1.39 16.50
CA PRO A 18 22.05 -0.97 15.15
C PRO A 18 21.87 0.56 15.03
N ALA A 19 22.97 1.24 14.75
CA ALA A 19 22.98 2.67 14.45
C ALA A 19 22.09 2.90 13.23
N LEU A 20 21.00 3.67 13.41
CA LEU A 20 20.17 4.17 12.33
C LEU A 20 20.97 5.21 11.53
N THR A 21 21.93 4.76 10.74
CA THR A 21 22.73 5.62 9.85
C THR A 21 21.89 5.98 8.63
N GLY A 22 21.32 7.19 8.67
CA GLY A 22 20.65 7.82 7.53
C GLY A 22 19.28 8.36 7.92
N ILE A 23 19.13 9.70 7.90
CA ILE A 23 17.82 10.34 7.96
C ILE A 23 17.06 9.89 6.70
N SER A 24 16.16 8.92 6.86
CA SER A 24 15.31 8.43 5.79
C SER A 24 14.10 9.35 5.70
N ILE A 25 13.94 10.03 4.56
CA ILE A 25 12.79 10.88 4.28
C ILE A 25 11.88 10.11 3.30
N ALA A 26 10.60 10.03 3.64
CA ALA A 26 9.55 9.56 2.73
C ALA A 26 8.49 10.64 2.61
N VAL A 27 7.97 10.84 1.40
CA VAL A 27 6.94 11.82 1.09
C VAL A 27 5.65 11.07 0.79
N VAL A 28 4.59 11.40 1.53
CA VAL A 28 3.24 10.91 1.24
C VAL A 28 2.49 12.01 0.51
N ALA A 29 2.19 11.79 -0.77
CA ALA A 29 1.45 12.73 -1.59
C ALA A 29 -0.05 12.43 -1.52
N VAL A 30 -0.82 13.40 -1.04
CA VAL A 30 -2.29 13.35 -1.01
C VAL A 30 -2.81 14.30 -2.09
N SER A 31 -3.46 13.73 -3.10
CA SER A 31 -4.00 14.49 -4.23
C SER A 31 -5.52 14.48 -4.19
N THR A 32 -6.15 15.59 -4.57
CA THR A 32 -7.58 15.57 -4.91
C THR A 32 -7.74 14.86 -6.25
N THR A 33 -8.01 13.56 -6.26
CA THR A 33 -8.39 12.89 -7.50
C THR A 33 -9.69 13.52 -8.00
N ARG A 34 -9.64 14.25 -9.11
CA ARG A 34 -10.82 14.79 -9.79
C ARG A 34 -11.61 13.62 -10.36
N SER A 35 -12.53 13.08 -9.56
CA SER A 35 -13.48 12.07 -10.04
C SER A 35 -14.35 12.70 -11.12
N GLY A 36 -14.30 12.18 -12.35
CA GLY A 36 -15.09 12.66 -13.50
C GLY A 36 -16.60 12.37 -13.40
N THR A 37 -17.12 12.13 -12.20
CA THR A 37 -18.54 11.89 -11.93
C THR A 37 -19.08 13.06 -11.11
N ALA A 38 -19.85 13.92 -11.79
CA ALA A 38 -20.72 14.90 -11.15
C ALA A 38 -21.62 14.17 -10.15
N GLY A 39 -21.44 14.42 -8.85
CA GLY A 39 -22.40 14.00 -7.83
C GLY A 39 -21.83 13.51 -6.50
N SER A 40 -20.57 13.06 -6.41
CA SER A 40 -20.00 12.65 -5.12
C SER A 40 -19.19 13.80 -4.50
N THR A 41 -19.85 14.58 -3.65
CA THR A 41 -19.26 15.58 -2.77
C THR A 41 -18.15 14.93 -1.92
N ARG A 42 -16.86 15.10 -2.30
CA ARG A 42 -15.73 14.80 -1.41
C ARG A 42 -15.59 15.96 -0.42
N THR A 43 -15.96 15.74 0.83
CA THR A 43 -16.17 16.76 1.86
C THR A 43 -15.00 16.97 2.83
N ARG A 44 -13.75 16.67 2.44
CA ARG A 44 -12.59 17.08 3.25
C ARG A 44 -11.48 17.68 2.41
N PRO A 45 -10.96 18.87 2.77
CA PRO A 45 -9.84 19.48 2.07
C PRO A 45 -8.58 18.60 2.22
N PRO A 46 -7.77 18.45 1.15
CA PRO A 46 -6.60 17.58 1.14
C PRO A 46 -5.61 17.85 2.28
N TRP A 47 -5.54 19.09 2.77
CA TRP A 47 -4.73 19.47 3.92
C TRP A 47 -5.06 18.65 5.17
N VAL A 48 -6.34 18.38 5.44
CA VAL A 48 -6.73 17.67 6.65
C VAL A 48 -6.36 16.20 6.56
N ALA A 49 -6.46 15.60 5.36
CA ALA A 49 -5.96 14.24 5.15
C ALA A 49 -4.44 14.15 5.35
N MET A 50 -3.68 15.18 4.94
CA MET A 50 -2.24 15.25 5.22
C MET A 50 -1.95 15.31 6.72
N GLU A 51 -2.72 16.11 7.47
CA GLU A 51 -2.59 16.19 8.94
C GLU A 51 -2.89 14.85 9.62
N ASP A 52 -3.93 14.14 9.17
CA ASP A 52 -4.28 12.82 9.70
C ASP A 52 -3.13 11.81 9.44
N TYR A 53 -2.58 11.77 8.22
CA TYR A 53 -1.43 10.91 7.90
C TYR A 53 -0.18 11.30 8.70
N ALA A 54 0.08 12.59 8.88
CA ALA A 54 1.21 13.05 9.68
C ALA A 54 1.07 12.66 11.16
N ALA A 55 -0.13 12.77 11.72
CA ALA A 55 -0.44 12.31 13.08
C ALA A 55 -0.23 10.80 13.21
N LEU A 56 -0.82 10.02 12.30
CA LEU A 56 -0.68 8.56 12.24
C LEU A 56 0.79 8.11 12.20
N ILE A 57 1.62 8.74 11.35
CA ILE A 57 3.03 8.40 11.23
C ILE A 57 3.76 8.67 12.55
N ARG A 58 3.53 9.83 13.17
CA ARG A 58 4.18 10.20 14.45
C ARG A 58 3.74 9.32 15.61
N GLU A 59 2.49 8.87 15.63
CA GLU A 59 1.94 8.01 16.69
C GLU A 59 2.45 6.57 16.58
N ARG A 60 2.61 6.05 15.36
CA ARG A 60 2.84 4.62 15.12
C ARG A 60 4.25 4.27 14.69
N THR A 61 5.11 5.27 14.52
CA THR A 61 6.50 5.09 14.11
C THR A 61 7.39 6.11 14.80
N PRO A 62 8.71 5.87 14.93
CA PRO A 62 9.64 6.87 15.45
C PRO A 62 9.93 8.02 14.46
N MET A 63 9.26 8.07 13.29
CA MET A 63 9.53 9.07 12.26
C MET A 63 8.92 10.44 12.57
N ARG A 64 9.61 11.49 12.14
CA ARG A 64 9.07 12.86 12.12
C ARG A 64 8.34 13.08 10.80
N ALA A 65 7.05 13.39 10.87
CA ALA A 65 6.25 13.78 9.70
C ALA A 65 6.11 15.30 9.61
N LEU A 66 6.20 15.85 8.39
CA LEU A 66 5.92 17.26 8.09
C LEU A 66 4.95 17.33 6.90
N CYS A 67 3.89 18.12 7.02
CA CYS A 67 2.98 18.41 5.93
C CYS A 67 3.59 19.50 5.03
N LEU A 68 3.80 19.19 3.75
CA LEU A 68 4.36 20.14 2.78
C LEU A 68 3.43 20.25 1.57
N PRO A 69 2.97 21.46 1.20
CA PRO A 69 2.24 21.65 -0.04
C PRO A 69 3.19 21.44 -1.21
N VAL A 70 2.77 20.64 -2.19
CA VAL A 70 3.50 20.44 -3.45
C VAL A 70 2.72 21.14 -4.54
N THR A 71 3.37 22.06 -5.27
CA THR A 71 2.74 22.85 -6.33
C THR A 71 2.73 22.16 -7.68
N THR A 72 3.41 21.01 -7.82
CA THR A 72 3.37 20.16 -9.01
C THR A 72 2.22 19.15 -8.94
N SER A 73 1.54 18.94 -10.07
CA SER A 73 0.57 17.85 -10.24
C SER A 73 1.23 16.47 -10.36
N GLU A 74 2.54 16.44 -10.62
CA GLU A 74 3.33 15.22 -10.81
C GLU A 74 4.39 15.11 -9.70
N PRO A 75 4.02 14.66 -8.48
CA PRO A 75 4.96 14.59 -7.37
C PRO A 75 6.14 13.65 -7.65
N HIS A 76 5.95 12.66 -8.53
CA HIS A 76 6.99 11.71 -8.92
C HIS A 76 8.17 12.35 -9.68
N ILE A 77 8.08 13.59 -10.16
CA ILE A 77 9.23 14.26 -10.79
C ILE A 77 10.32 14.63 -9.77
N LEU A 78 10.03 14.55 -8.47
CA LEU A 78 10.98 14.86 -7.39
C LEU A 78 11.98 13.70 -7.12
N THR A 79 11.97 12.62 -7.92
CA THR A 79 12.62 11.33 -7.57
C THR A 79 14.04 11.10 -8.10
N GLU A 80 14.67 12.00 -8.86
CA GLU A 80 15.97 11.70 -9.50
C GLU A 80 17.13 11.52 -8.49
N ARG A 81 17.07 12.20 -7.32
CA ARG A 81 17.96 12.02 -6.16
C ARG A 81 17.23 12.22 -4.81
N GLY A 82 15.90 12.13 -4.84
CA GLY A 82 15.01 12.54 -3.75
C GLY A 82 14.51 11.41 -2.84
N PRO A 83 13.68 11.75 -1.83
CA PRO A 83 13.04 10.78 -0.95
C PRO A 83 12.11 9.81 -1.69
N VAL A 84 11.77 8.67 -1.07
CA VAL A 84 10.69 7.80 -1.57
C VAL A 84 9.40 8.61 -1.64
N ILE A 85 8.70 8.53 -2.76
CA ILE A 85 7.38 9.14 -2.94
C ILE A 85 6.33 8.04 -2.94
N LEU A 86 5.47 8.07 -1.93
CA LEU A 86 4.30 7.22 -1.81
C LEU A 86 3.08 8.08 -2.14
N THR A 87 2.39 7.78 -3.22
CA THR A 87 1.09 8.43 -3.46
C THR A 87 0.01 7.72 -2.65
N GLU A 88 -1.05 8.43 -2.27
CA GLU A 88 -2.18 7.79 -1.60
C GLU A 88 -2.74 6.59 -2.40
N PRO A 89 -2.98 6.68 -3.74
CA PRO A 89 -3.38 5.50 -4.53
C PRO A 89 -2.41 4.31 -4.43
N ASP A 90 -1.10 4.53 -4.36
CA ASP A 90 -0.11 3.45 -4.20
C ASP A 90 -0.28 2.71 -2.87
N VAL A 91 -0.50 3.45 -1.79
CA VAL A 91 -0.71 2.88 -0.44
C VAL A 91 -2.07 2.16 -0.39
N LEU A 92 -3.11 2.79 -0.93
CA LEU A 92 -4.46 2.22 -0.95
C LEU A 92 -4.54 0.96 -1.80
N THR A 93 -3.71 0.84 -2.85
CA THR A 93 -3.63 -0.34 -3.71
C THR A 93 -3.41 -1.61 -2.89
N ALA A 94 -2.50 -1.59 -1.92
CA ALA A 94 -2.22 -2.77 -1.08
C ALA A 94 -3.43 -3.15 -0.21
N ALA A 95 -4.13 -2.16 0.37
CA ALA A 95 -5.32 -2.43 1.18
C ALA A 95 -6.50 -2.93 0.33
N VAL A 96 -6.72 -2.35 -0.85
CA VAL A 96 -7.76 -2.80 -1.81
C VAL A 96 -7.48 -4.21 -2.30
N ALA A 97 -6.22 -4.51 -2.64
CA ALA A 97 -5.82 -5.85 -3.03
C ALA A 97 -5.98 -6.85 -1.88
N ALA A 98 -5.62 -6.49 -0.65
CA ALA A 98 -5.87 -7.34 0.52
C ALA A 98 -7.36 -7.60 0.74
N ALA A 99 -8.21 -6.57 0.67
CA ALA A 99 -9.67 -6.70 0.72
C ALA A 99 -10.22 -7.61 -0.39
N THR A 100 -9.58 -7.61 -1.57
CA THR A 100 -9.96 -8.48 -2.69
C THR A 100 -9.64 -9.94 -2.37
N ILE A 101 -8.43 -10.21 -1.88
CA ILE A 101 -7.98 -11.56 -1.47
C ILE A 101 -8.84 -12.11 -0.33
N THR A 102 -9.17 -11.30 0.67
CA THR A 102 -10.01 -11.71 1.81
C THR A 102 -11.45 -11.93 1.36
N THR A 103 -11.98 -11.11 0.44
CA THR A 103 -13.32 -11.30 -0.14
C THR A 103 -13.41 -12.62 -0.92
N LEU A 104 -12.38 -12.97 -1.71
CA LEU A 104 -12.30 -14.28 -2.38
C LEU A 104 -12.33 -15.42 -1.36
N ARG A 105 -11.50 -15.34 -0.32
CA ARG A 105 -11.44 -16.36 0.75
C ARG A 105 -12.75 -16.51 1.50
N ARG A 106 -13.43 -15.42 1.85
CA ARG A 106 -14.75 -15.44 2.51
C ARG A 106 -15.82 -16.10 1.64
N ARG A 107 -15.65 -16.08 0.33
CA ARG A 107 -16.50 -16.79 -0.64
C ARG A 107 -16.03 -18.23 -0.91
N SER A 108 -15.06 -18.73 -0.15
CA SER A 108 -14.42 -20.04 -0.34
C SER A 108 -13.78 -20.21 -1.73
N VAL A 109 -13.40 -19.10 -2.37
CA VAL A 109 -12.69 -19.10 -3.66
C VAL A 109 -11.20 -18.91 -3.38
N PRO A 110 -10.32 -19.88 -3.70
CA PRO A 110 -8.89 -19.67 -3.55
C PRO A 110 -8.42 -18.61 -4.56
N PRO A 111 -7.51 -17.68 -4.19
CA PRO A 111 -7.11 -16.57 -5.06
C PRO A 111 -6.72 -16.99 -6.48
N ARG A 112 -5.99 -18.10 -6.62
CA ARG A 112 -5.54 -18.67 -7.90
C ARG A 112 -6.66 -19.14 -8.83
N ALA A 113 -7.87 -19.34 -8.31
CA ALA A 113 -9.05 -19.68 -9.09
C ALA A 113 -10.04 -18.50 -9.18
N GLY A 114 -9.75 -17.39 -8.48
CA GLY A 114 -10.62 -16.23 -8.42
C GLY A 114 -10.61 -15.45 -9.72
N ARG A 115 -11.81 -15.11 -10.18
CA ARG A 115 -12.05 -14.24 -11.33
C ARG A 115 -12.44 -12.86 -10.85
N VAL A 116 -11.56 -11.89 -11.04
CA VAL A 116 -11.70 -10.53 -10.52
C VAL A 116 -11.95 -9.58 -11.69
N VAL A 117 -13.00 -8.75 -11.56
CA VAL A 117 -13.27 -7.65 -12.49
C VAL A 117 -12.85 -6.35 -11.84
N VAL A 118 -12.07 -5.53 -12.53
CA VAL A 118 -11.64 -4.20 -12.07
C VAL A 118 -12.30 -3.12 -12.92
N THR A 119 -12.95 -2.16 -12.28
CA THR A 119 -13.45 -0.94 -12.93
C THR A 119 -12.50 0.22 -12.65
N GLY A 120 -12.47 1.22 -13.54
CA GLY A 120 -11.69 2.43 -13.30
C GLY A 120 -10.19 2.19 -13.02
N ALA A 121 -9.58 1.22 -13.72
CA ALA A 121 -8.20 0.78 -13.50
C ALA A 121 -7.14 1.90 -13.54
N SER A 122 -7.43 3.03 -14.20
CA SER A 122 -6.58 4.21 -14.22
C SER A 122 -6.37 4.85 -12.84
N TRP A 123 -7.21 4.55 -11.85
CA TRP A 123 -7.09 5.08 -10.49
C TRP A 123 -5.88 4.53 -9.74
N ALA A 124 -5.53 3.26 -9.96
CA ALA A 124 -4.37 2.62 -9.35
C ALA A 124 -3.66 1.72 -10.37
N PRO A 125 -2.66 2.25 -11.09
CA PRO A 125 -1.90 1.47 -12.07
C PRO A 125 -1.26 0.21 -11.50
N LEU A 126 -0.89 0.22 -10.21
CA LEU A 126 -0.30 -0.93 -9.52
C LEU A 126 -1.32 -2.01 -9.12
N LEU A 127 -2.62 -1.75 -9.17
CA LEU A 127 -3.63 -2.67 -8.65
C LEU A 127 -3.63 -4.02 -9.38
N ALA A 128 -3.66 -3.99 -10.72
CA ALA A 128 -3.63 -5.21 -11.52
C ALA A 128 -2.36 -6.05 -11.28
N PRO A 129 -1.13 -5.51 -11.42
CA PRO A 129 0.07 -6.29 -11.18
C PRO A 129 0.20 -6.76 -9.72
N VAL A 130 -0.27 -5.98 -8.73
CA VAL A 130 -0.26 -6.40 -7.32
C VAL A 130 -1.24 -7.55 -7.05
N LEU A 131 -2.43 -7.54 -7.65
CA LEU A 131 -3.38 -8.65 -7.54
C LEU A 131 -2.80 -9.93 -8.16
N ILE A 132 -2.16 -9.82 -9.32
CA ILE A 132 -1.46 -10.94 -9.97
C ILE A 132 -0.32 -11.46 -9.08
N ALA A 133 0.55 -10.58 -8.58
CA ALA A 133 1.65 -10.94 -7.68
C ALA A 133 1.17 -11.48 -6.31
N SER A 134 -0.08 -11.21 -5.95
CA SER A 134 -0.76 -11.76 -4.77
C SER A 134 -1.48 -13.09 -5.05
N GLY A 135 -1.42 -13.58 -6.28
CA GLY A 135 -1.89 -14.90 -6.68
C GLY A 135 -3.32 -14.94 -7.21
N VAL A 136 -3.90 -13.83 -7.66
CA VAL A 136 -5.19 -13.83 -8.37
C VAL A 136 -5.04 -14.52 -9.73
N GLY A 137 -5.93 -15.47 -10.00
CA GLY A 137 -5.85 -16.33 -11.19
C GLY A 137 -6.29 -15.67 -12.48
N ASP A 138 -7.41 -14.93 -12.46
CA ASP A 138 -7.97 -14.28 -13.63
C ASP A 138 -8.41 -12.85 -13.28
N LEU A 139 -8.00 -11.92 -14.13
CA LEU A 139 -8.22 -10.50 -13.97
C LEU A 139 -8.73 -9.90 -15.28
N SER A 140 -9.89 -9.27 -15.23
CA SER A 140 -10.46 -8.54 -16.37
C SER A 140 -10.74 -7.10 -15.98
N SER A 141 -10.64 -6.19 -16.96
CA SER A 141 -11.02 -4.79 -16.80
C SER A 141 -12.37 -4.52 -17.44
N TRP A 142 -13.20 -3.70 -16.80
CA TRP A 142 -14.45 -3.22 -17.36
C TRP A 142 -14.49 -1.68 -17.38
N HIS A 143 -14.96 -1.11 -18.48
CA HIS A 143 -15.18 0.32 -18.60
C HIS A 143 -16.65 0.65 -18.82
N LYS A 144 -17.10 1.82 -18.31
CA LYS A 144 -18.48 2.29 -18.48
C LYS A 144 -18.90 2.39 -19.96
N ARG A 145 -17.95 2.69 -20.85
CA ARG A 145 -18.18 2.73 -22.30
C ARG A 145 -18.57 1.36 -22.88
N ASP A 146 -18.20 0.27 -22.22
CA ASP A 146 -18.48 -1.10 -22.66
C ASP A 146 -19.85 -1.58 -22.17
N ALA A 147 -20.57 -0.77 -21.37
CA ALA A 147 -21.81 -1.17 -20.69
C ALA A 147 -22.94 -1.60 -21.62
N GLU A 148 -23.01 -1.01 -22.83
CA GLU A 148 -24.04 -1.32 -23.82
C GLU A 148 -23.86 -2.73 -24.39
N ALA A 149 -22.64 -3.11 -24.75
CA ALA A 149 -22.33 -4.43 -25.28
C ALA A 149 -22.16 -5.48 -24.17
N PHE A 150 -21.57 -5.08 -23.04
CA PHE A 150 -21.22 -5.96 -21.91
C PHE A 150 -21.71 -5.38 -20.58
N PRO A 151 -23.00 -5.58 -20.24
CA PRO A 151 -23.55 -5.13 -18.97
C PRO A 151 -22.81 -5.75 -17.79
N LEU A 152 -22.30 -4.91 -16.88
CA LEU A 152 -21.48 -5.36 -15.75
C LEU A 152 -22.18 -6.41 -14.86
N ARG A 153 -23.50 -6.28 -14.67
CA ARG A 153 -24.28 -7.25 -13.89
C ARG A 153 -24.19 -8.67 -14.48
N ARG A 154 -24.25 -8.80 -15.81
CA ARG A 154 -24.14 -10.08 -16.53
C ARG A 154 -22.72 -10.64 -16.45
N LEU A 155 -21.69 -9.78 -16.58
CA LEU A 155 -20.31 -10.20 -16.36
C LEU A 155 -20.12 -10.77 -14.95
N MET A 156 -20.68 -10.10 -13.94
CA MET A 156 -20.58 -10.54 -12.56
C MET A 156 -21.28 -11.88 -12.29
N GLU A 157 -22.18 -12.39 -13.12
CA GLU A 157 -22.74 -13.75 -12.97
C GLU A 157 -21.64 -14.84 -13.01
N HIS A 158 -20.54 -14.58 -13.72
CA HIS A 158 -19.46 -15.53 -13.96
C HIS A 158 -18.13 -15.15 -13.29
N ASN A 159 -18.12 -14.07 -12.51
CA ASN A 159 -16.94 -13.53 -11.84
C ASN A 159 -17.15 -13.46 -10.32
N ASP A 160 -16.08 -13.62 -9.55
CA ASP A 160 -16.16 -13.82 -8.11
C ASP A 160 -16.19 -12.50 -7.33
N VAL A 161 -15.38 -11.52 -7.75
CA VAL A 161 -15.22 -10.23 -7.05
C VAL A 161 -15.17 -9.08 -8.05
N LEU A 162 -15.83 -7.98 -7.70
CA LEU A 162 -15.75 -6.70 -8.39
C LEU A 162 -14.90 -5.73 -7.56
N VAL A 163 -13.83 -5.19 -8.12
CA VAL A 163 -13.05 -4.11 -7.51
C VAL A 163 -13.41 -2.81 -8.20
N ASP A 164 -14.06 -1.91 -7.46
CA ASP A 164 -14.54 -0.62 -7.94
C ASP A 164 -13.96 0.54 -7.12
N PRO A 165 -12.68 0.87 -7.33
CA PRO A 165 -12.00 1.88 -6.53
C PRO A 165 -12.51 3.31 -6.82
N SER A 166 -13.06 3.54 -8.02
CA SER A 166 -13.52 4.86 -8.48
C SER A 166 -15.03 5.05 -8.36
N GLY A 167 -15.79 4.06 -7.87
CA GLY A 167 -17.26 4.13 -7.81
C GLY A 167 -17.91 4.23 -9.19
N CYS A 168 -17.29 3.64 -10.21
CA CYS A 168 -17.80 3.66 -11.59
C CYS A 168 -18.90 2.63 -11.84
N ALA A 169 -19.00 1.59 -11.00
CA ALA A 169 -19.97 0.53 -11.17
C ALA A 169 -21.36 0.99 -10.70
N PRO A 170 -22.44 0.68 -11.45
CA PRO A 170 -23.79 0.97 -11.01
C PRO A 170 -24.13 0.21 -9.72
N ASP A 171 -24.99 0.78 -8.89
CA ASP A 171 -25.43 0.13 -7.65
C ASP A 171 -26.02 -1.26 -7.92
N GLY A 172 -25.74 -2.20 -7.02
CA GLY A 172 -26.20 -3.58 -7.16
C GLY A 172 -25.53 -4.42 -8.25
N ALA A 173 -24.52 -3.93 -8.97
CA ALA A 173 -23.81 -4.75 -9.97
C ALA A 173 -23.13 -6.00 -9.38
N ALA A 174 -22.74 -5.96 -8.10
CA ALA A 174 -22.05 -7.06 -7.43
C ALA A 174 -22.36 -7.10 -5.91
N PRO A 175 -23.61 -7.40 -5.49
CA PRO A 175 -24.01 -7.36 -4.09
C PRO A 175 -23.19 -8.34 -3.24
N GLY A 176 -22.65 -7.87 -2.11
CA GLY A 176 -21.88 -8.70 -1.17
C GLY A 176 -20.49 -9.18 -1.67
N ARG A 177 -20.04 -8.72 -2.84
CA ARG A 177 -18.73 -9.08 -3.44
C ARG A 177 -18.06 -7.93 -4.19
N ARG A 178 -18.43 -6.70 -3.82
CA ARG A 178 -17.80 -5.48 -4.32
C ARG A 178 -16.79 -5.00 -3.28
N VAL A 179 -15.57 -4.76 -3.72
CA VAL A 179 -14.54 -4.05 -2.97
C VAL A 179 -14.48 -2.62 -3.52
N THR A 180 -14.66 -1.63 -2.66
CA THR A 180 -14.55 -0.22 -3.02
C THR A 180 -13.47 0.44 -2.17
N VAL A 181 -12.94 1.57 -2.66
CA VAL A 181 -12.18 2.48 -1.81
C VAL A 181 -13.19 3.32 -1.04
N PRO A 182 -13.14 3.39 0.31
CA PRO A 182 -14.02 4.28 1.06
C PRO A 182 -13.87 5.73 0.58
N ALA A 183 -14.93 6.54 0.73
CA ALA A 183 -14.88 7.96 0.36
C ALA A 183 -13.70 8.71 1.02
N TYR A 184 -13.24 8.20 2.17
CA TYR A 184 -12.06 8.62 2.89
C TYR A 184 -11.03 7.47 2.95
N GLY A 185 -9.94 7.61 2.18
CA GLY A 185 -8.93 6.55 2.01
C GLY A 185 -8.05 6.30 3.25
N PHE A 186 -7.98 7.24 4.18
CA PHE A 186 -7.09 7.16 5.35
C PHE A 186 -7.20 5.86 6.13
N ALA A 187 -8.40 5.32 6.35
CA ALA A 187 -8.56 4.05 7.07
C ALA A 187 -7.79 2.90 6.40
N TYR A 188 -7.78 2.86 5.07
CA TYR A 188 -7.03 1.88 4.29
C TYR A 188 -5.54 2.21 4.27
N GLY A 189 -5.19 3.50 4.14
CA GLY A 189 -3.82 3.98 4.23
C GLY A 189 -3.17 3.63 5.58
N ALA A 190 -3.93 3.74 6.67
CA ALA A 190 -3.49 3.48 8.04
C ALA A 190 -3.11 2.01 8.30
N LEU A 191 -3.65 1.08 7.49
CA LEU A 191 -3.31 -0.34 7.56
C LEU A 191 -1.91 -0.63 6.99
N VAL A 192 -1.45 0.18 6.04
CA VAL A 192 -0.24 -0.11 5.27
C VAL A 192 0.90 0.81 5.68
N LEU A 193 0.62 2.11 5.75
CA LEU A 193 1.64 3.15 5.74
C LEU A 193 2.64 3.07 6.90
N PRO A 194 2.23 2.87 8.17
CA PRO A 194 3.19 2.85 9.27
C PRO A 194 4.20 1.69 9.16
N GLY A 195 3.71 0.48 8.86
CA GLY A 195 4.56 -0.70 8.70
C GLY A 195 5.42 -0.65 7.43
N LEU A 196 4.86 -0.12 6.33
CA LEU A 196 5.59 0.11 5.10
C LEU A 196 6.76 1.07 5.35
N LEU A 197 6.50 2.25 5.92
CA LEU A 197 7.55 3.23 6.20
C LEU A 197 8.61 2.68 7.17
N ALA A 198 8.19 1.97 8.23
CA ALA A 198 9.11 1.34 9.17
C ALA A 198 10.09 0.36 8.48
N ALA A 199 9.64 -0.33 7.44
CA ALA A 199 10.49 -1.24 6.66
C ALA A 199 11.26 -0.57 5.52
N LEU A 200 10.83 0.59 5.03
CA LEU A 200 11.56 1.33 3.99
C LEU A 200 12.74 2.13 4.58
N CYS A 201 12.64 2.54 5.84
CA CYS A 201 13.74 3.22 6.54
C CYS A 201 15.05 2.43 6.44
N GLY A 202 16.10 3.09 5.95
CA GLY A 202 17.43 2.49 5.81
C GLY A 202 17.64 1.58 4.60
N HIS A 203 16.61 1.30 3.77
CA HIS A 203 16.72 0.37 2.64
C HIS A 203 16.97 1.02 1.27
N GLY A 204 17.13 2.35 1.19
CA GLY A 204 17.48 3.04 -0.05
C GLY A 204 16.49 2.86 -1.20
N VAL A 205 15.27 2.40 -0.90
CA VAL A 205 14.18 2.22 -1.86
C VAL A 205 13.85 3.58 -2.47
N ARG A 206 13.42 3.60 -3.73
CA ARG A 206 13.10 4.86 -4.45
C ARG A 206 11.66 4.92 -4.93
N THR A 207 11.05 3.77 -5.16
CA THR A 207 9.68 3.62 -5.66
C THR A 207 9.00 2.44 -4.96
N LEU A 208 7.67 2.50 -4.83
CA LEU A 208 6.91 1.35 -4.35
C LEU A 208 6.84 0.29 -5.47
N THR A 209 7.55 -0.82 -5.31
CA THR A 209 7.49 -1.92 -6.28
C THR A 209 6.28 -2.82 -6.06
N VAL A 210 5.95 -3.61 -7.08
CA VAL A 210 4.86 -4.60 -7.04
C VAL A 210 5.10 -5.61 -5.92
N GLU A 211 6.33 -6.03 -5.70
CA GLU A 211 6.73 -7.02 -4.70
C GLU A 211 6.53 -6.48 -3.28
N VAL A 212 6.88 -5.21 -3.05
CA VAL A 212 6.66 -4.53 -1.77
C VAL A 212 5.18 -4.38 -1.50
N ALA A 213 4.39 -3.91 -2.48
CA ALA A 213 2.94 -3.80 -2.34
C ALA A 213 2.29 -5.18 -2.10
N ALA A 214 2.70 -6.22 -2.83
CA ALA A 214 2.22 -7.59 -2.62
C ALA A 214 2.64 -8.14 -1.25
N ALA A 215 3.78 -7.72 -0.69
CA ALA A 215 4.18 -8.07 0.67
C ALA A 215 3.25 -7.46 1.71
N CYS A 216 2.85 -6.19 1.53
CA CYS A 216 1.79 -5.57 2.34
C CYS A 216 0.48 -6.35 2.23
N VAL A 217 0.07 -6.73 1.01
CA VAL A 217 -1.15 -7.54 0.79
C VAL A 217 -1.10 -8.85 1.57
N ARG A 218 0.01 -9.59 1.48
CA ARG A 218 0.20 -10.86 2.22
C ARG A 218 0.16 -10.65 3.73
N ALA A 219 0.77 -9.58 4.23
CA ALA A 219 0.74 -9.25 5.65
C ALA A 219 -0.69 -8.98 6.13
N LEU A 220 -1.42 -8.10 5.45
CA LEU A 220 -2.79 -7.76 5.79
C LEU A 220 -3.69 -9.00 5.73
N ALA A 221 -3.66 -9.74 4.62
CA ALA A 221 -4.47 -10.94 4.45
C ALA A 221 -4.12 -12.08 5.42
N LEU A 222 -2.94 -12.06 6.05
CA LEU A 222 -2.55 -13.03 7.09
C LEU A 222 -3.18 -12.68 8.44
N ILE A 223 -3.25 -11.40 8.78
CA ILE A 223 -3.75 -10.93 10.09
C ILE A 223 -5.24 -10.58 10.06
N THR A 224 -5.87 -10.49 8.89
CA THR A 224 -7.32 -10.26 8.78
C THR A 224 -8.11 -11.41 9.41
N PRO A 225 -8.98 -11.14 10.41
CA PRO A 225 -9.93 -12.11 10.94
C PRO A 225 -10.88 -12.64 9.86
N ALA A 226 -11.31 -13.91 9.97
CA ALA A 226 -12.11 -14.57 8.92
C ALA A 226 -13.47 -13.90 8.64
N ASP A 227 -14.04 -13.21 9.62
CA ASP A 227 -15.30 -12.48 9.53
C ASP A 227 -15.14 -11.06 8.95
N GLN A 228 -13.90 -10.56 8.86
CA GLN A 228 -13.60 -9.20 8.42
C GLN A 228 -12.98 -9.17 7.02
N MET A 229 -13.12 -8.02 6.35
CA MET A 229 -12.50 -7.81 5.03
C MET A 229 -11.05 -7.34 5.14
N LEU A 230 -10.72 -6.60 6.19
CA LEU A 230 -9.39 -6.07 6.49
C LEU A 230 -9.19 -6.13 8.01
N PRO A 231 -7.93 -6.13 8.50
CA PRO A 231 -7.70 -6.10 9.94
C PRO A 231 -8.12 -4.76 10.53
N SER A 232 -8.34 -4.74 11.84
CA SER A 232 -8.55 -3.48 12.56
C SER A 232 -7.30 -2.60 12.47
N VAL A 233 -7.51 -1.28 12.36
CA VAL A 233 -6.41 -0.31 12.49
C VAL A 233 -5.74 -0.40 13.85
N ASP A 234 -6.42 -0.86 14.90
CA ASP A 234 -5.87 -0.97 16.25
C ASP A 234 -5.26 -2.35 16.57
N ASP A 235 -5.15 -3.22 15.56
CA ASP A 235 -4.48 -4.50 15.72
C ASP A 235 -3.00 -4.29 16.08
N ARG A 236 -2.59 -4.81 17.25
CA ARG A 236 -1.24 -4.68 17.78
C ARG A 236 -0.17 -5.29 16.87
N LEU A 237 -0.53 -6.26 16.04
CA LEU A 237 0.38 -6.91 15.11
C LEU A 237 0.52 -6.16 13.78
N LEU A 238 -0.39 -5.23 13.45
CA LEU A 238 -0.49 -4.58 12.14
C LEU A 238 0.85 -4.02 11.64
N VAL A 239 1.46 -3.13 12.42
CA VAL A 239 2.71 -2.46 12.02
C VAL A 239 3.84 -3.46 11.85
N SER A 240 4.01 -4.37 12.81
CA SER A 240 5.09 -5.37 12.79
C SER A 240 4.91 -6.42 11.70
N ALA A 241 3.67 -6.83 11.40
CA ALA A 241 3.36 -7.78 10.36
C ALA A 241 3.66 -7.22 8.97
N VAL A 242 3.21 -5.99 8.70
CA VAL A 242 3.49 -5.30 7.43
C VAL A 242 4.99 -5.07 7.28
N ALA A 243 5.64 -4.47 8.29
CA ALA A 243 7.08 -4.20 8.23
C ALA A 243 7.89 -5.46 7.96
N ARG A 244 7.62 -6.56 8.68
CA ARG A 244 8.32 -7.82 8.52
C ARG A 244 8.16 -8.43 7.12
N HIS A 245 6.98 -8.36 6.52
CA HIS A 245 6.78 -8.88 5.16
C HIS A 245 7.49 -8.01 4.13
N VAL A 246 7.45 -6.68 4.29
CA VAL A 246 8.14 -5.74 3.41
C VAL A 246 9.65 -5.92 3.51
N SER A 247 10.23 -5.94 4.71
CA SER A 247 11.68 -6.16 4.88
C SER A 247 12.15 -7.48 4.28
N ARG A 248 11.33 -8.54 4.35
CA ARG A 248 11.63 -9.80 3.65
C ARG A 248 11.62 -9.63 2.14
N ALA A 249 10.65 -8.93 1.58
CA ALA A 249 10.59 -8.67 0.14
C ALA A 249 11.77 -7.83 -0.34
N LEU A 250 12.22 -6.86 0.47
CA LEU A 250 13.41 -6.04 0.18
C LEU A 250 14.72 -6.83 0.28
N GLY A 251 14.79 -7.82 1.18
CA GLY A 251 15.96 -8.68 1.36
C GLY A 251 16.10 -9.81 0.34
N HIS A 252 15.07 -10.06 -0.49
CA HIS A 252 15.19 -11.01 -1.62
C HIS A 252 15.72 -10.24 -2.84
N PRO A 253 16.89 -10.60 -3.40
CA PRO A 253 17.36 -9.98 -4.61
C PRO A 253 16.35 -10.26 -5.74
N VAL A 254 15.97 -9.19 -6.45
CA VAL A 254 15.20 -9.29 -7.69
C VAL A 254 16.06 -10.08 -8.69
N PRO A 255 15.59 -11.22 -9.25
CA PRO A 255 16.28 -11.84 -10.36
C PRO A 255 16.26 -10.83 -11.52
N HIS A 256 17.40 -10.20 -11.80
CA HIS A 256 17.57 -9.44 -13.03
C HIS A 256 17.32 -10.41 -14.18
N ARG A 257 16.23 -10.18 -14.92
CA ARG A 257 16.15 -10.65 -16.31
C ARG A 257 16.98 -9.67 -17.12
N ASP A 258 18.22 -10.06 -17.39
CA ASP A 258 19.02 -9.43 -18.44
C ASP A 258 18.27 -9.60 -19.76
N HIS A 259 17.57 -8.55 -20.19
CA HIS A 259 17.20 -8.39 -21.59
C HIS A 259 18.39 -7.78 -22.33
N HIS A 260 19.40 -8.62 -22.57
CA HIS A 260 20.29 -8.44 -23.70
C HIS A 260 19.60 -8.99 -24.95
N ARG A 261 19.09 -8.09 -25.79
CA ARG A 261 19.23 -8.12 -27.25
C ARG A 261 18.79 -6.80 -27.86
#